data_AF-A0A6P1NZ35-F1
#
_entry.id   AF-A0A6P1NZ35-F1
#
_cell.length_a   1.000
_cell.length_b   1.000
_cell.length_c   1.000
_cell.angle_alpha   90.00
_cell.angle_beta   90.00
_cell.angle_gamma   90.00
#
_symmetry.space_group_name_H-M   'P 1'
#
loop_
_entity.id
_entity.type
_entity.pdbx_description
1 polymer ?
#
loop_
_entity_poly.entity_id
_entity_poly.type
_entity_poly.pdbx_seq_one_letter_code
_entity_poly.pdbx_strand_id
1 'polypeptide(L)' 'MEENAQLLLSQGWQISPVPMYFLGFDISWLVMKEAFVSPYDHRAYSFSEAMHLEMLAHPHQSLLSGLA' A
#
# COMPACT_ATOMS: atom_id res chain seq x y z
N MET A 1 6.89 8.88 4.87
CA MET A 1 5.80 7.91 4.68
C MET A 1 4.75 8.47 3.72
N GLU A 2 4.34 9.72 3.93
CA GLU A 2 3.34 10.44 3.12
C GLU A 2 3.70 10.58 1.63
N GLU A 3 4.95 10.92 1.31
CA GLU A 3 5.43 11.08 -0.08
C GLU A 3 5.33 9.78 -0.91
N ASN A 4 5.66 8.65 -0.29
CA ASN A 4 5.59 7.34 -0.95
C ASN A 4 4.13 6.89 -1.15
N ALA A 5 3.23 7.26 -0.25
CA ALA A 5 1.80 7.00 -0.43
C ALA A 5 1.23 7.86 -1.57
N GLN A 6 1.66 9.12 -1.68
CA GLN A 6 1.30 9.99 -2.81
C GLN A 6 1.83 9.44 -4.15
N LEU A 7 3.01 8.83 -4.15
CA LEU A 7 3.54 8.14 -5.33
C LEU A 7 2.59 7.02 -5.76
N LEU A 8 2.21 6.11 -4.87
CA LEU A 8 1.27 5.04 -5.21
C LEU A 8 -0.07 5.58 -5.74
N LEU A 9 -0.64 6.59 -5.08
CA LEU A 9 -1.89 7.22 -5.53
C LEU A 9 -1.73 7.85 -6.93
N SER A 10 -0.60 8.49 -7.23
CA SER A 10 -0.33 9.08 -8.54
C SER A 10 -0.21 8.05 -9.66
N GLN A 11 0.20 6.82 -9.33
CA GLN A 11 0.29 5.68 -10.25
C GLN A 11 -1.03 4.90 -10.37
N GLY A 12 -2.13 5.40 -9.76
CA GLY A 12 -3.46 4.81 -9.88
C GLY A 12 -3.77 3.73 -8.86
N TRP A 13 -2.93 3.55 -7.83
CA TRP A 13 -3.28 2.70 -6.70
C TRP A 13 -4.41 3.33 -5.89
N GLN A 14 -5.33 2.50 -5.41
CA GLN A 14 -6.46 2.96 -4.60
C GLN A 14 -6.33 2.49 -3.17
N ILE A 15 -6.63 3.36 -2.21
CA ILE A 15 -6.67 2.98 -0.79
C ILE A 15 -8.04 2.38 -0.48
N SER A 16 -8.05 1.19 0.11
CA SER A 16 -9.25 0.50 0.55
C SER A 16 -9.08 0.01 1.99
N PRO A 17 -10.03 0.31 2.90
CA PRO A 17 -9.99 -0.23 4.25
C PRO A 17 -10.48 -1.68 4.25
N VAL A 18 -9.61 -2.60 4.66
CA VAL A 18 -9.93 -4.04 4.77
C VAL A 18 -10.08 -4.46 6.23
N PRO A 19 -11.13 -5.22 6.58
CA PRO A 19 -11.28 -5.75 7.92
C PRO A 19 -10.20 -6.81 8.21
N MET A 20 -9.53 -6.68 9.34
CA MET A 20 -8.57 -7.66 9.85
C MET A 20 -8.90 -7.99 11.30
N TYR A 21 -8.90 -9.28 11.61
CA TYR A 21 -9.09 -9.76 12.97
C TYR A 21 -7.73 -9.90 13.65
N PHE A 22 -7.58 -9.23 14.80
CA PHE A 22 -6.44 -9.42 15.68
C PHE A 22 -6.86 -10.32 16.84
N LEU A 23 -6.30 -11.54 16.90
CA LEU A 23 -6.51 -12.47 18.00
C LEU A 23 -5.52 -12.20 19.12
N GLY A 24 -6.00 -11.61 20.22
CA GLY A 24 -5.30 -11.61 21.51
C GLY A 24 -5.69 -12.85 22.32
N PHE A 25 -4.92 -13.12 23.40
CA PHE A 25 -5.03 -14.33 24.23
C PHE A 25 -6.46 -14.69 24.69
N ASP A 26 -7.35 -13.70 24.92
CA ASP A 26 -8.78 -13.93 25.30
C ASP A 26 -9.78 -13.00 24.59
N ILE A 27 -9.33 -12.11 23.69
CA ILE A 27 -10.19 -11.11 23.03
C ILE A 27 -9.78 -10.97 21.55
N SER A 28 -10.77 -11.04 20.67
CA SER A 28 -10.61 -10.72 19.24
C SER A 28 -11.06 -9.29 18.96
N TRP A 29 -10.20 -8.49 18.34
CA TRP A 29 -10.50 -7.14 17.89
C TRP A 29 -10.70 -7.13 16.38
N LEU A 30 -11.79 -6.54 15.91
CA LEU A 30 -11.96 -6.21 14.49
C LEU A 30 -11.34 -4.83 14.24
N VAL A 31 -10.31 -4.78 13.41
CA VAL A 31 -9.59 -3.55 13.07
C VAL A 31 -9.66 -3.34 11.56
N MET A 32 -9.85 -2.09 11.13
CA MET A 32 -9.73 -1.74 9.71
C MET A 32 -8.26 -1.43 9.42
N LYS A 33 -7.68 -2.18 8.48
CA LYS A 33 -6.32 -1.94 7.99
C LYS A 33 -6.41 -1.29 6.61
N GLU A 34 -5.58 -0.30 6.35
CA GLU A 34 -5.44 0.25 5.00
C GLU A 34 -4.70 -0.75 4.09
N ALA A 35 -5.29 -1.02 2.93
CA ALA A 35 -4.68 -1.78 1.86
C ALA A 35 -4.67 -0.94 0.57
N PHE A 36 -3.67 -1.19 -0.27
CA PHE A 36 -3.50 -0.56 -1.57
C PHE A 36 -3.94 -1.55 -2.65
N VAL A 37 -4.97 -1.17 -3.39
CA VAL A 37 -5.49 -1.95 -4.52
C VAL A 37 -4.68 -1.60 -5.76
N SER A 38 -4.08 -2.62 -6.37
CA SER A 38 -3.26 -2.45 -7.56
C SER A 38 -4.09 -2.08 -8.78
N PRO A 39 -3.63 -1.13 -9.62
CA PRO A 39 -4.27 -0.86 -10.90
C PRO A 39 -4.03 -1.96 -11.94
N TYR A 40 -3.06 -2.86 -11.73
CA TYR A 40 -2.66 -3.87 -12.72
C TYR A 40 -3.49 -5.15 -12.64
N ASP A 41 -3.81 -5.60 -11.43
CA ASP A 41 -4.50 -6.88 -11.20
C ASP A 41 -5.70 -6.78 -10.24
N HIS A 42 -6.00 -5.57 -9.75
CA HIS A 42 -7.09 -5.27 -8.82
C HIS A 42 -7.03 -6.03 -7.50
N ARG A 43 -5.84 -6.51 -7.09
CA ARG A 43 -5.64 -7.16 -5.79
C ARG A 43 -5.20 -6.16 -4.74
N ALA A 44 -5.54 -6.47 -3.49
CA ALA A 44 -5.18 -5.67 -2.33
C ALA A 44 -3.80 -6.10 -1.79
N TYR A 45 -2.95 -5.11 -1.56
CA TYR A 45 -1.59 -5.26 -1.06
C TYR A 45 -1.37 -4.39 0.18
N SER A 46 -0.43 -4.79 1.05
CA SER A 46 0.08 -3.87 2.06
C SER A 46 0.89 -2.75 1.40
N PHE A 47 1.09 -1.65 2.13
CA PHE A 47 1.91 -0.53 1.66
C PHE A 47 3.31 -0.98 1.18
N SER A 48 3.99 -1.84 1.96
CA SER A 48 5.33 -2.32 1.62
C SER A 48 5.35 -3.16 0.34
N GLU A 49 4.32 -3.99 0.13
CA GLU A 49 4.19 -4.79 -1.09
C GLU A 49 3.85 -3.92 -2.30
N ALA A 50 2.93 -2.97 -2.14
CA ALA A 50 2.55 -2.02 -3.19
C ALA A 50 3.76 -1.18 -3.63
N MET A 51 4.53 -0.67 -2.68
CA MET A 51 5.79 0.05 -2.97
C MET A 51 6.81 -0.83 -3.68
N HIS A 52 6.97 -2.08 -3.25
CA HIS A 52 7.92 -3.00 -3.88
C HIS A 52 7.51 -3.30 -5.33
N LEU A 53 6.22 -3.56 -5.56
CA LEU A 53 5.68 -3.78 -6.91
C LEU A 53 5.84 -2.54 -7.79
N GLU A 54 5.58 -1.36 -7.25
CA GLU A 54 5.71 -0.10 -7.99
C GLU A 54 7.18 0.21 -8.32
N MET A 55 8.11 -0.06 -7.40
CA MET A 55 9.56 0.07 -7.65
C MET A 55 10.06 -0.89 -8.75
N LEU A 56 9.48 -2.09 -8.84
CA LEU A 56 9.80 -3.05 -9.90
C LEU A 56 9.21 -2.64 -11.26
N ALA A 57 7.99 -2.09 -11.26
CA ALA A 57 7.31 -1.66 -12.48
C ALA A 57 7.88 -0.34 -13.04
N HIS A 58 8.26 0.61 -12.17
CA HIS A 58 8.70 1.96 -12.55
C HIS A 58 9.97 2.40 -11.80
N PRO A 59 11.14 1.77 -12.09
CA PRO A 59 12.38 2.00 -11.35
C PRO A 59 12.92 3.44 -11.45
N HIS A 60 12.57 4.18 -12.51
CA HIS A 60 13.06 5.54 -12.74
C HIS A 60 12.37 6.62 -11.89
N GLN A 61 11.15 6.37 -11.40
CA GLN A 61 10.39 7.37 -10.64
C GLN A 61 10.75 7.38 -9.14
N SER A 62 11.18 6.22 -8.59
CA SER A 62 11.69 6.12 -7.22
C SER A 62 12.94 6.98 -6.96
N LEU A 63 13.72 7.29 -7.99
CA LEU A 63 14.92 8.12 -7.86
C LEU A 63 14.59 9.61 -7.72
N LEU A 64 13.47 10.07 -8.27
CA LEU A 64 13.05 11.48 -8.20
C LEU A 64 12.46 11.82 -6.83
N SER A 65 11.87 10.86 -6.12
CA SER A 65 11.35 11.05 -4.76
C SER A 65 12.45 11.20 -3.69
N GLY A 66 13.68 10.78 -3.98
CA GLY A 66 14.82 10.90 -3.05
C GLY A 66 15.73 12.09 -3.30
N LEU A 67 15.47 12.89 -4.34
CA LEU A 67 16.28 14.03 -4.78
C LEU A 67 15.58 15.39 -4.60
N ALA A 68 14.36 15.41 -4.03
CA ALA A 68 13.62 16.63 -3.69
C ALA A 68 13.76 16.98 -2.21
#